data_AF-A0A924M974-F1
#
_entry.id   AF-A0A924M974-F1
#
_cell.length_a   1.000
_cell.length_b   1.000
_cell.length_c   1.000
_cell.angle_alpha   90.00
_cell.angle_beta   90.00
_cell.angle_gamma   90.00
#
_symmetry.space_group_name_H-M   'P 1'
#
loop_
_entity.id
_entity.type
_entity.pdbx_description
1 polymer ?
#
loop_
_entity_poly.entity_id
_entity_poly.type
_entity_poly.pdbx_seq_one_letter_code
_entity_poly.pdbx_strand_id
1 'polypeptide(L)'
;MKKQCQLFLITILLICITAISATAQCSICTKTAQQLGEGPAKSLNTGILYLMFAPLAIMAFIGFRWWKKEKEVMASEKGLDQIKVIQ
;
A
#
# COMPACT_ATOMS: atom_id res chain seq x y z
N MET A 1 -7.97 18.00 13.36
CA MET A 1 -8.14 16.70 12.66
C MET A 1 -8.47 16.84 11.17
N LYS A 2 -9.45 17.66 10.77
CA LYS A 2 -9.82 17.85 9.35
C LYS A 2 -8.65 18.30 8.45
N LYS A 3 -7.84 19.27 8.92
CA LYS A 3 -6.66 19.76 8.18
C LYS A 3 -5.53 18.72 8.05
N GLN A 4 -5.37 17.84 9.05
CA GLN A 4 -4.36 16.77 9.01
C GLN A 4 -4.78 15.64 8.07
N CYS A 5 -6.06 15.24 8.07
CA CYS A 5 -6.58 14.32 7.06
C CYS A 5 -6.50 14.91 5.65
N GLN A 6 -6.75 16.21 5.49
CA GLN A 6 -6.68 16.89 4.20
C GLN A 6 -5.23 16.94 3.68
N LEU A 7 -4.25 17.22 4.55
CA LEU A 7 -2.83 17.19 4.19
C LEU A 7 -2.37 15.77 3.80
N PHE A 8 -2.82 14.76 4.54
CA PHE A 8 -2.54 13.35 4.22
C PHE A 8 -3.11 12.94 2.85
N LEU A 9 -4.35 13.31 2.56
CA LEU A 9 -4.99 13.04 1.26
C LEU A 9 -4.29 13.74 0.10
N ILE A 10 -3.89 15.00 0.27
CA ILE A 10 -3.12 15.74 -0.75
C ILE A 10 -1.77 15.08 -1.01
N THR A 11 -1.10 14.62 0.05
CA THR A 11 0.20 13.95 -0.06
C THR A 11 0.07 12.62 -0.83
N ILE A 12 -0.95 11.83 -0.54
CA ILE A 12 -1.24 10.59 -1.28
C ILE A 12 -1.53 10.87 -2.75
N LEU A 13 -2.37 11.88 -3.03
CA LEU A 13 -2.71 12.27 -4.40
C LEU A 13 -1.45 12.66 -5.19
N LEU A 14 -0.54 13.42 -4.57
CA LEU A 14 0.71 13.86 -5.19
C LEU A 14 1.63 12.67 -5.52
N ILE A 15 1.72 11.69 -4.61
CA ILE A 15 2.48 10.45 -4.83
C ILE A 15 1.88 9.61 -5.98
N CYS A 16 0.56 9.57 -6.11
CA CYS A 16 -0.10 8.86 -7.20
C CYS A 16 0.17 9.51 -8.57
N ILE A 17 0.22 10.84 -8.64
CA ILE A 17 0.48 11.58 -9.89
C ILE A 17 1.93 11.35 -10.36
N THR A 18 2.90 11.32 -9.44
CA THR A 18 4.31 11.10 -9.78
C THR A 18 4.63 9.67 -10.19
N ALA A 19 3.80 8.69 -9.80
CA ALA A 19 3.97 7.29 -10.17
C ALA A 19 3.71 6.99 -11.66
N ILE A 20 3.05 7.89 -12.40
CA ILE A 20 2.69 7.70 -13.82
C ILE A 20 3.93 7.71 -14.72
N SER A 21 4.99 8.40 -14.31
CA SER A 21 6.25 8.54 -15.05
C SER A 21 7.32 7.62 -14.44
N ALA A 22 7.24 6.32 -14.74
CA ALA A 22 8.10 5.30 -14.15
C ALA A 22 9.53 5.31 -14.71
N THR A 23 10.38 6.20 -14.21
CA THR A 23 11.84 6.08 -14.35
C THR A 23 12.40 5.27 -13.20
N ALA A 24 13.34 4.37 -13.47
CA ALA A 24 13.98 3.58 -12.42
C ALA A 24 14.64 4.51 -11.39
N GLN A 25 14.22 4.38 -10.12
CA GLN A 25 14.74 5.17 -9.00
C GLN A 25 16.03 4.57 -8.41
N CYS A 26 16.40 3.37 -8.85
CA CYS A 26 17.58 2.62 -8.41
C CYS A 26 18.70 2.78 -9.44
N SER A 27 19.87 3.27 -9.01
CA SER A 27 21.02 3.57 -9.91
C SER A 27 21.52 2.33 -10.69
N ILE A 28 21.45 1.14 -10.08
CA ILE A 28 21.81 -0.14 -10.71
C ILE A 28 20.83 -0.51 -11.83
N CYS A 29 19.54 -0.30 -11.56
CA CYS A 29 18.44 -0.60 -12.46
C CYS A 29 18.46 0.31 -13.69
N THR A 30 18.79 1.60 -13.49
CA THR A 30 18.96 2.58 -14.57
C THR A 30 20.14 2.25 -15.47
N LYS A 31 21.29 1.86 -14.89
CA LYS A 31 22.46 1.44 -15.67
C LYS A 31 22.18 0.19 -16.50
N THR A 32 21.48 -0.77 -15.92
CA THR A 32 21.07 -1.99 -16.62
C THR A 32 20.15 -1.63 -17.78
N ALA A 33 19.08 -0.86 -17.54
CA ALA A 33 18.15 -0.43 -18.59
C ALA A 33 18.86 0.23 -19.79
N GLN A 34 19.84 1.10 -19.54
CA GLN A 34 20.61 1.77 -20.60
C GLN A 34 21.40 0.81 -21.49
N GLN A 35 21.78 -0.37 -21.01
CA GLN A 35 22.53 -1.36 -21.79
C GLN A 35 21.64 -2.28 -22.64
N LEU A 36 20.33 -2.36 -22.38
CA LEU A 36 19.43 -3.28 -23.09
C LEU A 36 18.63 -2.62 -24.24
N GLY A 37 18.77 -1.31 -24.48
CA GLY A 37 18.00 -0.58 -25.49
C GLY A 37 16.55 -0.28 -25.08
N GLU A 38 15.84 0.54 -25.87
CA GLU A 38 14.54 1.15 -25.50
C GLU A 38 13.44 0.14 -25.12
N GLY A 39 13.29 -0.95 -25.87
CA GLY A 39 12.24 -1.96 -25.64
C GLY A 39 12.39 -2.67 -24.29
N PRO A 40 13.51 -3.37 -24.04
CA PRO A 40 13.76 -4.04 -22.77
C PRO A 40 13.88 -3.07 -21.58
N ALA A 41 14.44 -1.88 -21.77
CA ALA A 41 14.54 -0.84 -20.74
C ALA A 41 13.16 -0.46 -20.18
N LYS A 42 12.16 -0.28 -21.06
CA LYS A 42 10.79 0.02 -20.65
C LYS A 42 10.16 -1.13 -19.85
N SER A 43 10.37 -2.37 -20.29
CA SER A 43 9.86 -3.55 -19.59
C SER A 43 10.49 -3.73 -18.19
N LEU A 44 11.77 -3.38 -18.05
CA LEU A 44 12.49 -3.46 -16.78
C LEU A 44 11.90 -2.50 -15.73
N ASN A 45 11.60 -1.25 -16.12
CA ASN A 45 10.99 -0.26 -15.23
C ASN A 45 9.61 -0.71 -14.74
N THR A 46 8.79 -1.27 -15.63
CA THR A 46 7.49 -1.85 -15.26
C THR A 46 7.64 -3.04 -14.31
N GLY A 47 8.64 -3.89 -14.53
CA GLY A 47 8.95 -5.02 -13.63
C GLY A 47 9.31 -4.57 -12.22
N ILE A 48 10.12 -3.52 -12.06
CA ILE A 48 10.48 -2.97 -10.74
C ILE A 48 9.25 -2.47 -9.99
N LEU A 49 8.38 -1.72 -10.67
CA LEU A 49 7.13 -1.25 -10.07
C LEU A 49 6.23 -2.42 -9.64
N TYR A 50 6.12 -3.46 -10.46
CA TYR A 50 5.36 -4.65 -10.12
C TYR A 50 5.89 -5.33 -8.85
N LEU A 51 7.21 -5.52 -8.77
CA LEU A 51 7.88 -6.14 -7.62
C LEU A 51 7.77 -5.30 -6.34
N MET A 52 7.75 -3.97 -6.43
CA MET A 52 7.53 -3.08 -5.28
C MET A 52 6.06 -3.05 -4.84
N PHE A 53 5.13 -3.09 -5.78
CA PHE A 53 3.69 -3.04 -5.49
C PHE A 53 3.19 -4.35 -4.86
N ALA A 54 3.68 -5.50 -5.33
CA ALA A 54 3.26 -6.82 -4.83
C ALA A 54 3.32 -6.98 -3.30
N PRO A 55 4.46 -6.74 -2.61
CA PRO A 55 4.53 -6.90 -1.15
C PRO A 55 3.64 -5.90 -0.41
N LEU A 56 3.48 -4.67 -0.92
CA LEU A 56 2.59 -3.68 -0.33
C LEU A 56 1.12 -4.10 -0.45
N ALA A 57 0.72 -4.61 -1.61
CA ALA A 57 -0.64 -5.11 -1.85
C ALA A 57 -0.96 -6.32 -0.94
N ILE A 58 -0.01 -7.24 -0.77
CA ILE A 58 -0.15 -8.40 0.11
C ILE A 58 -0.32 -7.95 1.57
N MET A 59 0.55 -7.05 2.06
CA MET A 59 0.43 -6.52 3.43
C MET A 59 -0.88 -5.77 3.64
N ALA A 60 -1.30 -4.94 2.69
CA ALA A 60 -2.57 -4.23 2.76
C ALA A 60 -3.77 -5.19 2.81
N PHE A 61 -3.75 -6.27 2.02
CA PHE A 61 -4.81 -7.28 2.02
C PHE A 61 -4.88 -8.04 3.35
N ILE A 62 -3.74 -8.49 3.88
CA ILE A 62 -3.67 -9.19 5.16
C ILE A 62 -4.13 -8.27 6.29
N GLY A 63 -3.62 -7.04 6.33
CA GLY A 63 -4.00 -6.03 7.33
C GLY A 63 -5.51 -5.72 7.29
N PHE A 64 -6.08 -5.58 6.10
CA PHE A 64 -7.52 -5.36 5.93
C PHE A 64 -8.36 -6.55 6.42
N ARG A 65 -7.96 -7.78 6.08
CA ARG A 65 -8.61 -9.01 6.58
C ARG A 65 -8.54 -9.12 8.10
N TRP A 66 -7.38 -8.83 8.68
CA TRP A 66 -7.19 -8.83 10.14
C TRP A 66 -8.13 -7.82 10.78
N TRP A 67 -8.11 -6.55 10.33
CA TRP A 67 -8.97 -5.51 10.88
C TRP A 67 -10.43 -5.95 10.88
N LYS A 68 -10.93 -6.46 9.75
CA LYS A 68 -12.32 -6.91 9.64
C LYS A 68 -12.67 -7.96 10.71
N LYS A 69 -11.79 -8.94 10.93
CA LYS A 69 -11.98 -9.97 11.95
C LYS A 69 -11.98 -9.39 13.37
N GLU A 70 -11.08 -8.45 13.68
CA GLU A 70 -11.03 -7.80 15.00
C GLU A 70 -12.29 -7.00 15.30
N LYS A 71 -12.91 -6.37 14.31
CA LYS A 71 -14.21 -5.68 14.52
C LYS A 71 -15.32 -6.65 14.91
N GLU A 72 -15.33 -7.84 14.33
CA GLU A 72 -16.31 -8.89 14.65
C GLU A 72 -16.06 -9.45 16.07
N VAL A 73 -14.79 -9.66 16.44
CA VAL A 73 -14.40 -10.10 17.79
C VAL A 73 -14.74 -9.03 18.84
N MET A 74 -14.37 -7.76 18.61
CA MET A 74 -14.70 -6.67 19.53
C MET A 74 -16.20 -6.40 19.64
N ALA A 75 -16.99 -6.67 18.60
CA ALA A 75 -18.45 -6.60 18.67
C ALA A 75 -19.03 -7.74 19.54
N SER A 76 -18.44 -8.94 19.50
CA SER A 76 -18.85 -10.08 20.34
C SER A 76 -18.43 -9.93 21.80
N GLU A 77 -17.25 -9.35 22.06
CA GLU A 77 -16.73 -9.15 23.42
C GLU A 77 -17.58 -8.14 24.21
N LYS A 78 -18.00 -7.02 23.57
CA LYS A 78 -18.93 -6.04 24.17
C LYS A 78 -20.26 -6.65 24.62
N GLY A 79 -20.75 -7.69 23.93
CA GLY A 79 -21.98 -8.38 24.30
C GLY A 79 -21.81 -9.26 25.54
N LEU A 80 -20.66 -9.93 25.66
CA LEU A 80 -20.35 -10.80 26.81
C LEU A 80 -20.02 -9.99 28.07
N ASP A 81 -19.36 -8.84 27.91
CA ASP A 81 -19.07 -7.91 29.01
C ASP A 81 -20.37 -7.34 29.61
N GLN A 82 -21.35 -6.99 28.77
CA GLN A 82 -22.66 -6.54 29.25
C GLN A 82 -23.42 -7.63 30.02
N ILE A 83 -23.33 -8.89 29.60
CA ILE A 83 -23.96 -10.01 30.31
C ILE A 83 -23.31 -10.24 31.68
N LYS A 84 -22.00 -10.04 31.81
CA LYS A 84 -21.26 -10.19 33.07
C LYS A 84 -21.51 -9.10 34.11
N VAL A 85 -21.96 -7.90 33.70
CA VAL A 85 -22.30 -6.81 34.64
C VAL A 85 -23.73 -6.96 35.20
N ILE A 86 -24.58 -7.77 34.55
CA ILE A 86 -25.98 -8.00 34.95
C ILE A 86 -26.13 -9.24 35.87
N GLN A 87 -25.07 -10.05 36.05
CA GLN A 87 -24.99 -11.15 37.02
C GLN A 87 -24.16 -10.72 38.23
#